data_AF-A0A198YXW5-F1
#
_entry.id   AF-A0A198YXW5-F1
#
_cell.length_a   1.000
_cell.length_b   1.000
_cell.length_c   1.000
_cell.angle_alpha   90.00
_cell.angle_beta   90.00
_cell.angle_gamma   90.00
#
_symmetry.space_group_name_H-M   'P 1'
#
loop_
_entity.id
_entity.type
_entity.pdbx_description
1 polymer ?
#
loop_
_entity_poly.entity_id
_entity_poly.type
_entity_poly.pdbx_seq_one_letter_code
_entity_poly.pdbx_strand_id
1 'polypeptide(L)' 'MQRRQQIEQETRKKISDPYDVDYSAKKHGISLKDAARIINLHRSDRDSSDRAAYHLKDSC' A
#
# COMPACT_ATOMS: atom_id res chain seq x y z
N MET A 1 33.48 23.30 -21.80
CA MET A 1 33.27 22.98 -20.36
C MET A 1 31.78 22.91 -20.07
N GLN A 2 31.10 21.80 -20.37
CA GLN A 2 29.66 21.63 -20.09
C GLN A 2 29.48 20.67 -18.92
N ARG A 3 29.47 21.21 -17.70
CA ARG A 3 29.14 20.45 -16.50
C ARG A 3 27.66 20.70 -16.20
N ARG A 4 26.79 20.01 -16.95
CA ARG A 4 25.37 19.90 -16.63
C ARG A 4 25.31 19.15 -15.31
N GLN A 5 25.08 19.87 -14.23
CA GLN A 5 24.85 19.26 -12.93
C GLN A 5 23.54 18.49 -13.05
N GLN A 6 23.68 17.18 -13.21
CA GLN A 6 22.58 16.24 -13.10
C GLN A 6 22.03 16.43 -11.70
N ILE A 7 20.83 17.01 -11.64
CA ILE A 7 20.01 17.10 -10.45
C ILE A 7 19.93 15.69 -9.88
N GLU A 8 20.65 15.45 -8.79
CA GLU A 8 20.52 14.28 -7.93
C GLU A 8 19.05 14.20 -7.52
N GLN A 9 18.28 13.38 -8.25
CA GLN A 9 17.01 12.87 -7.76
C GLN A 9 17.28 11.76 -6.74
N GLU A 10 18.13 12.08 -5.77
CA GLU A 10 18.26 11.31 -4.55
C GLU A 10 16.97 11.55 -3.75
N THR A 11 16.30 10.46 -3.35
CA THR A 11 15.03 10.41 -2.62
C THR A 11 13.71 10.42 -3.41
N ARG A 12 13.68 9.88 -4.63
CA ARG A 12 12.50 9.03 -4.94
C ARG A 12 12.57 7.83 -4.00
N LYS A 13 12.00 7.95 -2.80
CA LYS A 13 11.60 6.80 -1.97
C LYS A 13 10.97 5.81 -2.94
N LYS A 14 11.67 4.72 -3.26
CA LYS A 14 11.05 3.56 -3.90
C LYS A 14 9.82 3.32 -3.04
N ILE A 15 8.64 3.50 -3.62
CA ILE A 15 7.38 3.20 -2.95
C ILE A 15 7.59 1.78 -2.47
N SER A 16 7.79 1.65 -1.16
CA SER A 16 8.09 0.41 -0.47
C SER A 16 7.11 -0.63 -0.98
N ASP A 17 7.60 -1.85 -1.22
CA ASP A 17 6.86 -2.96 -1.83
C ASP A 17 5.34 -2.86 -1.68
N PRO A 18 4.59 -2.99 -2.79
CA PRO A 18 3.14 -2.90 -2.78
C PRO A 18 2.61 -3.79 -1.65
N TYR A 19 1.69 -3.24 -0.86
CA TYR A 19 1.19 -3.94 0.31
C TYR A 19 0.60 -5.28 -0.13
N ASP A 20 1.10 -6.36 0.46
CA ASP A 20 0.78 -7.71 -0.01
C ASP A 20 -0.70 -8.02 0.28
N VAL A 21 -1.44 -8.25 -0.81
CA VAL A 21 -2.88 -8.55 -0.79
C VAL A 21 -3.15 -9.85 -0.03
N ASP A 22 -2.30 -10.86 -0.21
CA ASP A 22 -2.40 -12.15 0.44
C ASP A 22 -2.17 -12.02 1.94
N TYR A 23 -1.17 -11.21 2.32
CA TYR A 23 -0.89 -10.91 3.73
C TYR A 23 -2.05 -10.15 4.38
N SER A 24 -2.60 -9.12 3.72
CA SER A 24 -3.72 -8.33 4.23
C SER A 24 -4.98 -9.20 4.40
N ALA A 25 -5.30 -10.04 3.42
CA ALA A 25 -6.43 -10.96 3.50
C ALA A 25 -6.30 -11.94 4.67
N LYS A 26 -5.12 -12.56 4.85
CA LYS A 26 -4.85 -13.49 5.96
C LYS A 26 -4.85 -12.80 7.33
N LYS A 27 -4.24 -11.62 7.42
CA LYS A 27 -4.15 -10.82 8.65
C LYS A 27 -5.53 -10.41 9.17
N HIS A 28 -6.40 -9.95 8.28
CA HIS A 28 -7.71 -9.40 8.64
C HIS A 28 -8.86 -10.40 8.47
N GLY A 29 -8.61 -11.57 7.90
CA GLY A 29 -9.64 -12.59 7.66
C GLY A 29 -10.68 -12.15 6.63
N ILE A 30 -10.30 -11.28 5.69
CA ILE A 30 -11.18 -10.77 4.63
C ILE A 30 -10.89 -11.47 3.31
N SER A 31 -11.80 -11.37 2.33
CA SER A 31 -11.57 -11.94 1.01
C SER A 31 -10.41 -11.26 0.29
N LEU A 32 -9.67 -11.99 -0.55
CA LEU A 32 -8.62 -11.43 -1.41
C LEU A 32 -9.13 -10.28 -2.28
N LYS A 33 -10.40 -10.35 -2.70
CA LYS A 33 -11.05 -9.30 -3.51
C LYS A 33 -11.25 -8.01 -2.70
N ASP A 34 -11.58 -8.13 -1.42
CA ASP A 34 -11.73 -6.98 -0.53
C ASP A 34 -10.37 -6.41 -0.12
N ALA A 35 -9.41 -7.28 0.21
CA ALA A 35 -8.03 -6.88 0.49
C ALA A 35 -7.43 -6.11 -0.68
N ALA A 36 -7.59 -6.62 -1.92
CA ALA A 36 -7.13 -5.93 -3.12
C ALA A 36 -7.83 -4.58 -3.31
N ARG A 37 -9.14 -4.47 -3.00
CA ARG A 37 -9.87 -3.21 -3.14
C ARG A 37 -9.39 -2.17 -2.15
N ILE A 38 -9.16 -2.58 -0.90
CA ILE A 38 -8.67 -1.73 0.18
C ILE A 38 -7.24 -1.25 -0.11
N ILE A 39 -6.37 -2.16 -0.55
CA ILE A 39 -4.99 -1.82 -0.94
C ILE A 39 -4.99 -0.90 -2.15
N ASN A 40 -5.84 -1.12 -3.15
CA ASN A 40 -5.94 -0.22 -4.30
C ASN A 40 -6.51 1.17 -3.92
N LEU A 41 -7.41 1.23 -2.94
CA LEU A 41 -8.02 2.46 -2.44
C LEU A 41 -7.00 3.34 -1.70
N HIS A 42 -6.19 2.74 -0.82
CA HIS A 42 -5.26 3.46 0.04
C HIS A 42 -3.81 3.46 -0.47
N ARG A 43 -3.51 2.62 -1.48
CA ARG A 43 -2.21 2.45 -2.15
C ARG A 43 -1.06 2.24 -1.17
N SER A 44 -0.40 3.33 -0.81
CA SER A 44 0.79 3.35 0.05
C SER A 44 0.44 3.49 1.53
N ASP A 45 -0.81 3.85 1.86
CA ASP A 45 -1.25 4.07 3.23
C ASP A 45 -1.67 2.75 3.88
N ARG A 46 -0.70 2.08 4.50
CA ARG A 46 -0.91 0.78 5.18
C ARG A 46 -1.83 0.90 6.39
N ASP A 47 -1.75 2.00 7.14
CA ASP A 47 -2.59 2.20 8.34
C ASP A 47 -4.06 2.34 7.95
N SER A 48 -4.35 3.16 6.93
CA SER A 48 -5.71 3.28 6.40
C SER A 48 -6.22 1.97 5.82
N SER A 49 -5.35 1.22 5.11
CA SER A 49 -5.70 -0.11 4.61
C SER A 49 -6.07 -1.07 5.75
N ASP A 50 -5.28 -1.08 6.82
CA ASP A 50 -5.53 -1.96 7.96
C ASP A 50 -6.82 -1.59 8.71
N ARG A 51 -7.10 -0.29 8.91
CA ARG A 51 -8.36 0.15 9.52
C ARG A 51 -9.57 -0.23 8.68
N ALA A 52 -9.51 -0.01 7.37
CA ALA A 52 -10.59 -0.37 6.46
C ALA A 52 -10.86 -1.88 6.46
N ALA A 53 -9.80 -2.69 6.49
CA ALA A 53 -9.91 -4.15 6.56
C ALA A 53 -10.50 -4.62 7.90
N TYR A 54 -10.12 -3.99 9.01
CA TYR A 54 -10.67 -4.26 10.34
C TYR A 54 -12.18 -3.97 10.39
N HIS A 55 -12.60 -2.79 9.92
CA HIS A 55 -14.02 -2.42 9.90
C HIS A 55 -14.87 -3.27 8.95
N LEU A 56 -14.29 -3.75 7.85
CA LEU A 56 -15.00 -4.62 6.92
C LEU A 56 -15.35 -5.97 7.57
N LYS A 57 -14.46 -6.52 8.40
CA LYS A 57 -14.68 -7.77 9.13
C LYS A 57 -15.83 -7.66 10.13
N ASP A 58 -15.89 -6.56 10.88
CA ASP A 58 -16.95 -6.31 11.88
C ASP A 58 -18.33 -6.02 11.27
N SER A 59 -18.40 -5.80 9.94
CA SER A 59 -19.66 -5.50 9.25
C SER A 59 -20.42 -6.77 8.78
N CYS A 60 -19.97 -7.97 9.18
CA CYS A 60 -20.61 -9.27 8.88
C CYS A 60 -21.02 -9.97 10.18
#